data_AF-A0A7C7K6W4-F1
#
_entry.id   AF-A0A7C7K6W4-F1
#
_cell.length_a   1.000
_cell.length_b   1.000
_cell.length_c   1.000
_cell.angle_alpha   90.00
_cell.angle_beta   90.00
_cell.angle_gamma   90.00
#
_symmetry.space_group_name_H-M   'P 1'
#
loop_
_entity.id
_entity.type
_entity.pdbx_description
1 polymer ?
#
loop_
_entity_poly.entity_id
_entity_poly.type
_entity_poly.pdbx_seq_one_letter_code
_entity_poly.pdbx_strand_id
1 'polypeptide(L)'
;MSQEINPSEAHTGHPTAGMYFKIAMILSAVTAIEVGIFYLTWLSYWIIPILFVLSAGKFTLVAMYYMHLKFDHKLFTFLFVGGFVLATSVIFALIFLFQVWL
;
A
#
# COMPACT_ATOMS: atom_id res chain seq x y z
N MET A 1 4.60 13.27 -54.36
CA MET A 1 4.61 13.70 -52.95
C MET A 1 3.62 12.82 -52.22
N SER A 2 3.98 11.56 -51.98
CA SER A 2 3.09 10.56 -51.40
C SER A 2 3.23 10.63 -49.89
N GLN A 3 2.16 11.08 -49.24
CA GLN A 3 2.03 11.08 -47.80
C GLN A 3 1.84 9.63 -47.35
N GLU A 4 2.95 8.95 -47.00
CA GLU A 4 2.90 7.70 -46.25
C GLU A 4 2.46 8.03 -44.82
N ILE A 5 1.14 8.06 -44.60
CA ILE A 5 0.59 7.92 -43.25
C ILE A 5 0.76 6.45 -42.89
N ASN A 6 1.86 6.12 -42.21
CA ASN A 6 2.05 4.82 -41.59
C ASN A 6 0.94 4.64 -40.53
N PRO A 7 -0.05 3.76 -40.76
CA PRO A 7 -1.08 3.51 -39.79
C PRO A 7 -0.50 2.55 -38.74
N SER A 8 -0.66 2.93 -37.48
CA SER A 8 -0.57 1.98 -36.36
C SER A 8 0.82 1.39 -36.09
N GLU A 9 1.76 2.23 -35.68
CA GLU A 9 2.73 1.79 -34.66
C GLU A 9 2.15 2.17 -33.29
N ALA A 10 1.08 1.46 -32.94
CA ALA A 10 0.71 1.29 -31.55
C ALA A 10 1.87 0.54 -30.89
N HIS A 11 2.82 1.28 -30.32
CA HIS A 11 3.87 0.73 -29.47
C HIS A 11 3.21 0.11 -28.22
N THR A 12 2.74 -1.12 -28.39
CA THR A 12 2.53 -2.14 -27.38
C THR A 12 3.86 -2.37 -26.67
N GLY A 13 4.21 -1.50 -25.70
CA GLY A 13 5.58 -1.42 -25.20
C GLY A 13 5.77 -1.36 -23.68
N HIS A 14 4.76 -1.08 -22.87
CA HIS A 14 4.95 -1.02 -21.40
C HIS A 14 3.84 -1.76 -20.63
N PRO A 15 3.83 -3.11 -20.64
CA PRO A 15 2.91 -3.97 -19.87
C PRO A 15 3.07 -3.92 -18.34
N THR A 16 3.62 -2.82 -17.83
CA THR A 16 3.81 -2.56 -16.39
C THR A 16 2.78 -1.53 -15.93
N ALA A 17 2.65 -0.38 -16.59
CA ALA A 17 1.88 0.79 -16.12
C ALA A 17 0.38 0.52 -15.85
N GLY A 18 -0.28 -0.31 -16.68
CA GLY A 18 -1.71 -0.61 -16.53
C GLY A 18 -2.05 -1.37 -15.25
N MET A 19 -1.12 -2.21 -14.75
CA MET A 19 -1.31 -2.95 -13.49
C MET A 19 -1.29 -1.97 -12.30
N TYR A 20 -0.31 -1.06 -12.25
CA TYR A 20 -0.18 -0.04 -11.19
C TYR A 20 -1.38 0.89 -11.15
N PHE A 21 -1.90 1.28 -12.32
CA PHE A 21 -3.09 2.12 -12.40
C PHE A 21 -4.32 1.43 -11.79
N LYS A 22 -4.51 0.12 -12.06
CA LYS A 22 -5.60 -0.67 -11.48
C LYS A 22 -5.50 -0.77 -9.95
N ILE A 23 -4.27 -0.90 -9.44
CA ILE A 23 -4.00 -0.99 -8.00
C ILE A 23 -4.20 0.36 -7.32
N ALA A 24 -3.76 1.46 -7.94
CA ALA A 24 -3.99 2.82 -7.47
C ALA A 24 -5.49 3.15 -7.42
N MET A 25 -6.27 2.71 -8.40
CA MET A 25 -7.74 2.82 -8.40
C MET A 25 -8.37 2.06 -7.24
N ILE A 26 -7.91 0.83 -6.93
CA ILE A 26 -8.39 0.06 -5.77
C ILE A 26 -8.04 0.78 -4.46
N LEU A 27 -6.81 1.29 -4.32
CA LEU A 27 -6.37 2.01 -3.13
C LEU A 27 -7.19 3.31 -2.92
N SER A 28 -7.49 4.01 -4.01
CA SER A 28 -8.34 5.20 -4.00
C SER A 28 -9.78 4.86 -3.59
N ALA A 29 -10.35 3.77 -4.14
CA ALA A 29 -11.68 3.29 -3.75
C ALA A 29 -11.74 2.90 -2.27
N VAL A 30 -10.73 2.17 -1.76
CA VAL A 30 -10.62 1.82 -0.33
C VAL A 30 -10.56 3.08 0.53
N THR A 31 -9.81 4.10 0.10
CA THR A 31 -9.71 5.38 0.82
C THR A 31 -11.04 6.15 0.81
N ALA A 32 -11.77 6.15 -0.31
CA ALA A 32 -13.09 6.78 -0.39
C ALA A 32 -14.11 6.07 0.52
N ILE A 33 -14.07 4.73 0.57
CA ILE A 33 -14.91 3.92 1.47
C ILE A 33 -14.56 4.22 2.93
N GLU A 34 -13.28 4.33 3.27
CA GLU A 34 -12.81 4.67 4.61
C GLU A 34 -13.36 6.03 5.07
N VAL A 35 -13.24 7.06 4.23
CA VAL A 35 -13.75 8.40 4.52
C VAL A 35 -15.29 8.39 4.62
N GLY A 36 -15.97 7.61 3.77
CA GLY A 36 -17.42 7.42 3.85
C GLY A 36 -17.88 6.75 5.14
N ILE A 37 -17.18 5.70 5.59
CA ILE A 37 -17.42 5.03 6.87
C ILE A 37 -17.08 5.97 8.04
N PHE A 38 -15.99 6.75 7.93
CA PHE A 38 -15.59 7.72 8.95
C PHE A 38 -16.66 8.80 9.18
N TYR A 39 -17.38 9.19 8.13
CA TYR A 39 -18.44 10.19 8.22
C TYR A 39 -19.72 9.67 8.90
N LEU A 40 -19.90 8.35 8.99
CA LEU A 40 -21.01 7.72 9.71
C LEU A 40 -20.70 7.72 11.22
N THR A 41 -21.08 8.79 11.90
CA THR A 41 -20.91 9.02 13.35
C THR A 41 -21.54 7.96 14.27
N TRP A 42 -22.35 7.04 13.73
CA TRP A 42 -22.94 5.94 14.50
C TRP A 42 -21.93 4.85 14.92
N LEU A 43 -20.74 4.80 14.30
CA LEU A 43 -19.72 3.78 14.54
C LEU A 43 -18.54 4.29 15.40
N SER A 44 -18.80 5.27 16.27
CA SER A 44 -17.74 5.99 17.01
C SER A 44 -16.86 5.11 17.91
N TYR A 45 -17.34 3.94 18.36
CA TYR A 45 -16.55 3.01 19.19
C TYR A 45 -15.65 2.08 18.36
N TRP A 46 -16.11 1.66 17.17
CA TRP A 46 -15.35 0.76 16.29
C TRP A 46 -14.46 1.53 15.29
N ILE A 47 -14.57 2.85 15.22
CA ILE A 47 -13.83 3.65 14.23
C ILE A 47 -12.31 3.51 14.36
N ILE A 48 -11.77 3.44 15.59
CA ILE A 48 -10.33 3.34 15.84
C ILE A 48 -9.74 2.04 15.26
N PRO A 49 -10.26 0.83 15.60
CA PRO A 49 -9.73 -0.41 15.03
C PRO A 49 -9.96 -0.53 13.52
N ILE A 50 -11.07 0.00 12.96
CA ILE A 50 -11.31 -0.09 11.50
C ILE A 50 -10.29 0.74 10.74
N LEU A 51 -10.04 1.97 11.19
CA LEU A 51 -9.09 2.87 10.54
C LEU A 51 -7.67 2.33 10.67
N PHE A 52 -7.33 1.73 11.80
CA PHE A 52 -6.03 1.10 11.99
C PHE A 52 -5.81 -0.04 10.98
N VAL A 53 -6.79 -0.94 10.84
CA VAL A 53 -6.71 -2.05 9.88
C VAL A 53 -6.72 -1.56 8.44
N LEU A 54 -7.56 -0.58 8.09
CA LEU A 54 -7.58 0.01 6.74
C LEU A 54 -6.28 0.74 6.42
N SER A 55 -5.70 1.46 7.37
CA SER A 55 -4.40 2.12 7.23
C SER A 55 -3.27 1.10 7.02
N ALA A 56 -3.21 0.05 7.86
CA ALA A 56 -2.25 -1.03 7.71
C ALA A 56 -2.41 -1.78 6.37
N GLY A 57 -3.65 -2.00 5.94
CA GLY A 57 -3.99 -2.60 4.65
C GLY A 57 -3.52 -1.75 3.48
N LYS A 58 -3.81 -0.44 3.49
CA LYS A 58 -3.32 0.52 2.48
C LYS A 58 -1.79 0.53 2.43
N PHE A 59 -1.14 0.58 3.59
CA PHE A 59 0.32 0.56 3.68
C PHE A 59 0.91 -0.72 3.07
N THR A 60 0.34 -1.88 3.38
CA THR A 60 0.77 -3.17 2.84
C THR A 60 0.56 -3.25 1.32
N LEU A 61 -0.58 -2.74 0.84
CA LEU A 61 -0.91 -2.72 -0.58
C LEU A 61 0.02 -1.78 -1.36
N VAL A 62 0.36 -0.62 -0.80
CA VAL A 62 1.38 0.30 -1.35
C VAL A 62 2.77 -0.31 -1.32
N ALA A 63 3.18 -0.94 -0.22
CA ALA A 63 4.50 -1.58 -0.11
C ALA A 63 4.66 -2.77 -1.08
N MET A 64 3.62 -3.60 -1.22
CA MET A 64 3.66 -4.79 -2.08
C MET A 64 3.61 -4.44 -3.57
N TYR A 65 2.82 -3.44 -3.94
CA TYR A 65 2.55 -3.13 -5.35
C TYR A 65 3.21 -1.84 -5.84
N TYR A 66 3.22 -0.75 -5.06
CA TYR A 66 3.78 0.54 -5.51
C TYR A 66 5.30 0.59 -5.35
N MET A 67 5.87 -0.13 -4.37
CA MET A 67 7.31 -0.28 -4.17
C MET A 67 7.95 -1.41 -5.01
N HIS A 68 7.27 -1.95 -6.03
CA HIS A 68 7.79 -2.98 -6.95
C HIS A 68 8.12 -4.36 -6.33
N LEU A 69 8.02 -4.55 -5.02
CA LEU A 69 8.42 -5.77 -4.28
C LEU A 69 7.89 -7.11 -4.82
N LYS A 70 6.66 -7.13 -5.36
CA LYS A 70 6.07 -8.35 -5.95
C LYS A 70 6.62 -8.68 -7.35
N PHE A 71 7.14 -7.67 -8.06
CA PHE A 71 7.76 -7.79 -9.37
C PHE A 71 9.30 -7.81 -9.32
N ASP A 72 9.89 -7.48 -8.17
CA ASP A 72 11.32 -7.48 -7.89
C ASP A 72 11.76 -8.68 -7.03
N HIS A 73 13.08 -8.89 -6.88
CA HIS A 73 13.60 -10.07 -6.16
C HIS A 73 13.16 -10.04 -4.67
N LYS A 74 12.82 -11.21 -4.10
CA LYS A 74 12.31 -11.40 -2.72
C LYS A 74 13.15 -10.74 -1.62
N LEU A 75 14.39 -10.34 -1.93
CA LEU A 75 15.32 -9.62 -1.07
C LEU A 75 14.76 -8.28 -0.58
N PHE A 76 14.13 -7.48 -1.45
CA PHE A 76 13.55 -6.19 -1.06
C PHE A 76 12.34 -6.37 -0.14
N THR A 77 11.54 -7.42 -0.37
CA THR A 77 10.45 -7.80 0.54
C THR A 77 10.99 -8.19 1.90
N PHE A 78 12.03 -9.00 1.93
CA PHE A 78 12.62 -9.46 3.19
C PHE A 78 13.28 -8.31 3.98
N LEU A 79 13.96 -7.38 3.32
CA LEU A 79 14.61 -6.25 4.00
C LEU A 79 13.58 -5.26 4.56
N PHE A 80 12.50 -4.99 3.84
CA PHE A 80 11.41 -4.13 4.32
C PHE A 80 10.63 -4.77 5.47
N VAL A 81 10.19 -6.03 5.31
CA VAL A 81 9.46 -6.76 6.35
C VAL A 81 10.37 -7.00 7.57
N GLY A 82 11.63 -7.34 7.35
CA GLY A 82 12.63 -7.48 8.40
C GLY A 82 12.83 -6.17 9.18
N GLY A 83 12.94 -5.03 8.49
CA GLY A 83 13.00 -3.71 9.12
C GLY A 83 11.74 -3.36 9.90
N PHE A 84 10.55 -3.66 9.37
CA PHE A 84 9.27 -3.44 10.06
C PHE A 84 9.13 -4.30 11.32
N VAL A 85 9.49 -5.58 11.24
CA VAL A 85 9.50 -6.52 12.37
C VAL A 85 10.51 -6.08 13.42
N LEU A 86 11.72 -5.68 13.00
CA LEU A 86 12.75 -5.17 13.89
C LEU A 86 12.28 -3.90 14.61
N ALA A 87 11.74 -2.93 13.89
CA ALA A 87 11.20 -1.70 14.47
C ALA A 87 10.09 -1.99 15.48
N THR A 88 9.13 -2.86 15.13
CA THR A 88 8.07 -3.29 16.03
C THR A 88 8.64 -3.98 17.27
N SER A 89 9.58 -4.90 17.09
CA SER A 89 10.26 -5.60 18.19
C SER A 89 10.97 -4.63 19.13
N VAL A 90 11.66 -3.62 18.60
CA VAL A 90 12.34 -2.60 19.40
C VAL A 90 11.34 -1.77 20.18
N ILE A 91 10.24 -1.34 19.56
CA ILE A 91 9.17 -0.60 20.25
C ILE A 91 8.60 -1.43 21.41
N PHE A 92 8.28 -2.71 21.17
CA PHE A 92 7.80 -3.60 22.22
C PHE A 92 8.83 -3.82 23.33
N ALA A 93 10.11 -3.97 22.98
CA ALA A 93 11.18 -4.10 23.95
C ALA A 93 11.33 -2.84 24.83
N LEU A 94 11.21 -1.65 24.24
CA LEU A 94 11.23 -0.39 24.97
C LEU A 94 10.01 -0.23 25.87
N ILE A 95 8.79 -0.53 25.38
CA ILE A 95 7.58 -0.50 26.21
C ILE A 95 7.73 -1.45 27.38
N PHE A 96 8.19 -2.68 27.16
CA PHE A 96 8.41 -3.65 28.23
C PHE A 96 9.45 -3.14 29.24
N LEU A 97 10.57 -2.58 28.79
CA LEU A 97 11.62 -2.05 29.66
C LEU A 97 11.15 -0.86 30.51
N PHE A 98 10.39 0.08 29.92
CA PHE A 98 9.89 1.24 30.66
C PHE A 98 8.67 0.92 31.52
N GLN A 99 7.78 0.03 31.09
CA GLN A 99 6.60 -0.39 31.84
C GLN A 99 6.93 -1.39 32.97
N VAL A 100 7.98 -2.19 32.84
CA VAL A 100 8.43 -3.07 33.95
C VAL A 100 9.09 -2.26 35.08
N TRP A 101 9.51 -1.02 34.79
CA TRP A 101 10.23 -0.16 35.72
C TRP A 101 9.39 1.02 36.25
N LEU A 102 8.23 1.31 35.65
CA LEU A 102 7.21 2.27 36.12
C LEU A 102 6.18 1.56 37.01
#